data_AF-A0A1Q3S7D8-F1
#
_entry.id   AF-A0A1Q3S7D8-F1
#
_cell.length_a   1.000
_cell.length_b   1.000
_cell.length_c   1.000
_cell.angle_alpha   90.00
_cell.angle_beta   90.00
_cell.angle_gamma   90.00
#
_symmetry.space_group_name_H-M   'P 1'
#
loop_
_entity.id
_entity.type
_entity.pdbx_description
1 polymer ?
#
loop_
_entity_poly.entity_id
_entity_poly.type
_entity_poly.pdbx_seq_one_letter_code
_entity_poly.pdbx_strand_id
1 'polypeptide(L)'
;MSNILATINSIKLLVLATFIYACFNLKLKKHNTLLFLIITVSFCTEVLTSILLYGGISFSFLTTLSIIIHHALWLYLITVICSNTAKGYVPLFFFLVFAFVNLFFIEGVQTFNARTFICGALLYVLLFLYWSYYHLRKENFPFFTSNNYLLLASPILFFLGFSFIFGFKNKMLNTTIIFGDIKLYSLISYFVNITYYSLVNIYIYRNKKEQYAE
;
A
#
# COMPACT_ATOMS: atom_id res chain seq x y z
N MET A 1 -22.04 -16.72 17.92
CA MET A 1 -20.83 -17.21 17.23
C MET A 1 -20.82 -16.59 15.85
N SER A 2 -19.96 -15.61 15.57
CA SER A 2 -19.89 -15.00 14.23
C SER A 2 -19.32 -16.01 13.24
N ASN A 3 -20.05 -16.25 12.14
CA ASN A 3 -19.58 -17.11 11.06
C ASN A 3 -18.28 -16.50 10.46
N ILE A 4 -17.22 -17.29 10.31
CA ILE A 4 -15.94 -16.83 9.74
C ILE A 4 -16.15 -16.22 8.34
N LEU A 5 -17.13 -16.76 7.60
CA LEU A 5 -17.54 -16.26 6.29
C LEU A 5 -18.07 -14.83 6.33
N ALA A 6 -18.64 -14.37 7.46
CA ALA A 6 -19.10 -13.00 7.62
C ALA A 6 -17.95 -11.99 7.71
N THR A 7 -16.71 -12.46 7.93
CA THR A 7 -15.51 -11.60 7.96
C THR A 7 -14.84 -11.47 6.59
N ILE A 8 -15.25 -12.27 5.60
CA ILE A 8 -14.72 -12.25 4.24
C ILE A 8 -15.45 -11.16 3.44
N ASN A 9 -14.69 -10.23 2.86
CA ASN A 9 -15.21 -9.19 1.98
C ASN A 9 -14.50 -9.23 0.62
N SER A 10 -15.02 -8.46 -0.35
CA SER A 10 -14.48 -8.46 -1.72
C SER A 10 -13.03 -7.95 -1.79
N ILE A 11 -12.60 -7.11 -0.86
CA ILE A 11 -11.20 -6.63 -0.79
C ILE A 11 -10.27 -7.77 -0.41
N LYS A 12 -10.63 -8.57 0.62
CA LYS A 12 -9.86 -9.75 1.04
C LYS A 12 -9.72 -10.77 -0.09
N LEU A 13 -10.80 -11.00 -0.85
CA LEU A 13 -10.76 -11.87 -2.02
C LEU A 13 -9.85 -11.32 -3.11
N LEU A 14 -9.87 -10.01 -3.34
CA LEU A 14 -8.98 -9.34 -4.30
C LEU A 14 -7.50 -9.44 -3.88
N VAL A 15 -7.20 -9.26 -2.60
CA VAL A 15 -5.84 -9.43 -2.05
C VAL A 15 -5.38 -10.87 -2.21
N LEU A 16 -6.22 -11.84 -1.86
CA LEU A 16 -5.93 -13.27 -2.03
C LEU A 16 -5.69 -13.63 -3.50
N ALA A 17 -6.57 -13.19 -4.41
CA ALA A 17 -6.42 -13.43 -5.84
C ALA A 17 -5.11 -12.83 -6.38
N THR A 18 -4.77 -11.61 -5.96
CA THR A 18 -3.52 -10.93 -6.34
C THR A 18 -2.29 -11.66 -5.77
N PHE A 19 -2.37 -12.16 -4.54
CA PHE A 19 -1.29 -12.96 -3.94
C PHE A 19 -1.07 -14.28 -4.68
N ILE A 20 -2.14 -15.03 -4.96
CA ILE A 20 -2.06 -16.26 -5.75
C ILE A 20 -1.46 -15.95 -7.13
N TYR A 21 -1.96 -14.90 -7.80
CA TYR A 21 -1.45 -14.48 -9.10
C TYR A 21 0.04 -14.12 -9.06
N ALA A 22 0.47 -13.40 -8.03
CA ALA A 22 1.88 -13.07 -7.77
C ALA A 22 2.75 -14.33 -7.59
N CYS A 23 2.32 -15.30 -6.78
CA CYS A 23 3.06 -16.55 -6.54
C CYS A 23 3.39 -17.31 -7.84
N PHE A 24 2.47 -17.32 -8.81
CA PHE A 24 2.65 -18.08 -10.05
C PHE A 24 3.31 -17.28 -11.18
N ASN A 25 3.27 -15.94 -11.13
CA ASN A 25 3.65 -15.11 -12.29
C ASN A 25 4.81 -14.13 -12.05
N LEU A 26 5.19 -13.85 -10.79
CA LEU A 26 6.37 -13.03 -10.49
C LEU A 26 7.64 -13.87 -10.47
N LYS A 27 8.61 -13.51 -11.32
CA LYS A 27 9.99 -14.03 -11.22
C LYS A 27 10.80 -13.27 -10.17
N LEU A 28 11.80 -13.94 -9.59
CA LEU A 28 12.75 -13.38 -8.62
C LEU A 28 13.73 -12.37 -9.24
N LYS A 29 13.24 -11.17 -9.57
CA LYS A 29 14.05 -9.97 -9.82
C LYS A 29 13.96 -9.05 -8.60
N LYS A 30 14.98 -8.22 -8.32
CA LYS A 30 15.03 -7.36 -7.10
C LYS A 30 13.73 -6.58 -6.86
N HIS A 31 13.19 -5.88 -7.88
CA HIS A 31 11.94 -5.11 -7.76
C HIS A 31 10.71 -6.00 -7.60
N ASN A 32 10.68 -7.15 -8.29
CA ASN A 32 9.59 -8.12 -8.19
C ASN A 32 9.56 -8.79 -6.81
N THR A 33 10.71 -9.07 -6.22
CA THR A 33 10.81 -9.59 -4.85
C THR A 33 10.26 -8.58 -3.85
N LEU A 34 10.54 -7.29 -4.03
CA LEU A 34 9.95 -6.24 -3.18
C LEU A 34 8.44 -6.15 -3.35
N LEU A 35 7.93 -6.18 -4.58
CA LEU A 35 6.49 -6.24 -4.81
C LEU A 35 5.86 -7.49 -4.18
N PHE A 36 6.50 -8.64 -4.31
CA PHE A 36 6.04 -9.88 -3.69
C PHE A 36 5.95 -9.75 -2.17
N LEU A 37 6.96 -9.13 -1.53
CA LEU A 37 6.92 -8.84 -0.09
C LEU A 37 5.76 -7.88 0.27
N ILE A 38 5.51 -6.85 -0.53
CA ILE A 38 4.39 -5.91 -0.32
C ILE A 38 3.05 -6.65 -0.38
N ILE A 39 2.85 -7.51 -1.38
CA ILE A 39 1.61 -8.30 -1.53
C ILE A 39 1.50 -9.31 -0.39
N THR A 40 2.61 -9.94 0.02
CA THR A 40 2.65 -10.87 1.15
C THR A 40 2.26 -10.19 2.46
N VAL A 41 2.81 -9.01 2.75
CA VAL A 41 2.44 -8.22 3.94
C VAL A 41 0.94 -7.91 3.92
N SER A 42 0.40 -7.51 2.77
CA SER A 42 -1.03 -7.24 2.61
C SER A 42 -1.88 -8.50 2.88
N PHE A 43 -1.53 -9.62 2.26
CA PHE A 43 -2.21 -10.91 2.43
C PHE A 43 -2.18 -11.39 3.88
N CYS A 44 -1.00 -11.42 4.50
CA CYS A 44 -0.85 -11.80 5.91
C CYS A 44 -1.66 -10.89 6.82
N THR A 45 -1.71 -9.59 6.54
CA THR A 45 -2.50 -8.64 7.32
C THR A 45 -3.98 -8.97 7.27
N GLU A 46 -4.54 -9.26 6.09
CA GLU A 46 -5.95 -9.63 5.91
C GLU A 46 -6.29 -10.96 6.59
N VAL A 47 -5.39 -11.96 6.50
CA VAL A 47 -5.58 -13.25 7.19
C VAL A 47 -5.56 -13.05 8.70
N LEU A 48 -4.53 -12.37 9.23
CA LEU A 48 -4.37 -12.16 10.67
C LEU A 48 -5.47 -11.26 11.24
N THR A 49 -5.90 -10.20 10.55
CA THR A 49 -7.06 -9.39 10.99
C THR A 49 -8.33 -10.22 11.04
N SER A 50 -8.56 -11.13 10.09
CA SER A 50 -9.72 -12.03 10.12
C SER A 50 -9.69 -12.96 11.33
N ILE A 51 -8.52 -13.50 11.68
CA ILE A 51 -8.33 -14.35 12.87
C ILE A 51 -8.58 -13.55 14.15
N LEU A 52 -8.00 -12.34 14.27
CA LEU A 52 -8.19 -11.49 15.45
C LEU A 52 -9.65 -11.05 15.60
N LEU A 53 -10.31 -10.68 14.50
CA LEU A 53 -11.74 -10.33 14.49
C LEU A 53 -12.61 -11.49 14.96
N TYR A 54 -12.33 -12.71 14.50
CA TYR A 54 -13.03 -13.91 14.95
C TYR A 54 -12.85 -14.15 16.46
N GLY A 55 -11.64 -13.90 16.98
CA GLY A 55 -11.34 -13.99 18.41
C GLY A 55 -11.84 -12.81 19.25
N GLY A 56 -12.45 -11.77 18.65
CA GLY A 56 -12.85 -10.56 19.36
C GLY A 56 -11.66 -9.71 19.85
N ILE A 57 -10.46 -9.93 19.32
CA ILE A 57 -9.23 -9.24 19.72
C ILE A 57 -9.04 -7.99 18.87
N SER A 58 -8.61 -6.89 19.49
CA SER A 58 -8.26 -5.65 18.77
C SER A 58 -7.14 -5.91 17.75
N PHE A 59 -7.34 -5.42 16.52
CA PHE A 59 -6.38 -5.54 15.43
C PHE A 59 -5.63 -4.23 15.12
N SER A 60 -5.79 -3.20 15.97
CA SER A 60 -5.15 -1.88 15.81
C SER A 60 -3.62 -1.99 15.72
N PHE A 61 -3.00 -2.78 16.60
CA PHE A 61 -1.54 -2.94 16.61
C PHE A 61 -1.03 -3.64 15.34
N LEU A 62 -1.70 -4.73 14.93
CA LEU A 62 -1.37 -5.46 13.70
C LEU A 62 -1.45 -4.56 12.47
N THR A 63 -2.53 -3.78 12.35
CA THR A 63 -2.71 -2.87 11.21
C THR A 63 -1.70 -1.74 11.24
N THR A 64 -1.38 -1.18 12.41
CA THR A 64 -0.29 -0.20 12.58
C THR A 64 1.07 -0.77 12.15
N LEU A 65 1.42 -1.99 12.56
CA LEU A 65 2.67 -2.61 12.14
C LEU A 65 2.70 -2.88 10.64
N SER A 66 1.59 -3.38 10.10
CA SER A 66 1.43 -3.65 8.67
C SER A 66 1.63 -2.39 7.83
N ILE A 67 1.01 -1.26 8.20
CA ILE A 67 1.19 0.00 7.44
C ILE A 67 2.63 0.50 7.51
N ILE A 68 3.34 0.31 8.62
CA ILE A 68 4.76 0.71 8.73
C ILE A 68 5.59 -0.10 7.74
N ILE A 69 5.42 -1.43 7.74
CA ILE A 69 6.15 -2.32 6.83
C ILE A 69 5.77 -2.02 5.38
N HIS A 70 4.48 -1.86 5.08
CA HIS A 70 3.98 -1.60 3.74
C HIS A 70 4.53 -0.28 3.16
N HIS A 71 4.46 0.82 3.92
CA HIS A 71 5.03 2.10 3.48
C HIS A 71 6.56 2.04 3.35
N ALA A 72 7.24 1.39 4.29
CA ALA A 72 8.69 1.22 4.21
C ALA A 72 9.11 0.46 2.95
N LEU A 73 8.38 -0.61 2.60
CA LEU A 73 8.64 -1.38 1.37
C LEU A 73 8.37 -0.55 0.12
N TRP A 74 7.30 0.26 0.08
CA TRP A 74 7.03 1.14 -1.05
C TRP A 74 8.08 2.24 -1.20
N LEU A 75 8.47 2.91 -0.11
CA LEU A 75 9.55 3.91 -0.10
C LEU A 75 10.89 3.28 -0.52
N TYR A 76 11.16 2.04 -0.11
CA TYR A 76 12.33 1.32 -0.56
C TYR A 76 12.25 0.99 -2.06
N LEU A 77 11.11 0.52 -2.54
CA LEU A 77 10.90 0.16 -3.94
C LEU A 77 11.12 1.34 -4.89
N ILE A 78 10.55 2.52 -4.57
CA ILE A 78 10.76 3.73 -5.39
C ILE A 78 12.23 4.17 -5.40
N THR A 79 12.92 4.01 -4.26
CA THR A 79 14.35 4.26 -4.19
C THR A 79 15.11 3.31 -5.10
N VAL A 80 14.89 2.00 -4.99
CA VAL A 80 15.61 1.00 -5.80
C VAL A 80 15.37 1.19 -7.30
N ILE A 81 14.17 1.61 -7.71
CA ILE A 81 13.85 1.85 -9.13
C ILE A 81 14.46 3.16 -9.64
N CYS A 82 14.33 4.26 -8.90
CA CYS A 82 14.70 5.59 -9.40
C CYS A 82 16.09 6.07 -8.98
N SER A 83 16.63 5.57 -7.87
CA SER A 83 17.91 6.02 -7.31
C SER A 83 18.67 4.91 -6.59
N ASN A 84 19.78 4.48 -7.19
CA ASN A 84 20.70 3.59 -6.50
C ASN A 84 21.72 4.35 -5.61
N THR A 85 21.47 5.61 -5.28
CA THR A 85 22.36 6.42 -4.43
C THR A 85 21.91 6.41 -2.98
N ALA A 86 22.86 6.52 -2.05
CA ALA A 86 22.58 6.59 -0.60
C ALA A 86 21.57 7.70 -0.24
N LYS A 87 21.55 8.82 -1.00
CA LYS A 87 20.62 9.93 -0.78
C LYS A 87 19.15 9.55 -1.00
N GLY A 88 18.87 8.57 -1.86
CA GLY A 88 17.52 8.08 -2.10
C GLY A 88 16.87 7.43 -0.87
N TYR A 89 17.68 6.94 0.09
CA TYR A 89 17.21 6.28 1.30
C TYR A 89 16.86 7.24 2.45
N VAL A 90 17.15 8.54 2.31
CA VAL A 90 16.88 9.53 3.37
C VAL A 90 15.39 9.59 3.75
N PRO A 91 14.43 9.63 2.80
CA PRO A 91 13.01 9.66 3.17
C PRO A 91 12.53 8.36 3.85
N LEU A 92 13.10 7.21 3.47
CA LEU A 92 12.82 5.94 4.14
C LEU A 92 13.30 5.97 5.60
N PHE A 93 14.53 6.43 5.84
CA PHE A 93 15.07 6.57 7.18
C PHE A 93 14.22 7.53 8.03
N PHE A 94 13.89 8.71 7.48
CA PHE A 94 13.02 9.68 8.15
C PHE A 94 11.65 9.08 8.49
N PHE A 95 11.03 8.35 7.56
CA PHE A 95 9.76 7.68 7.79
C PHE A 95 9.85 6.66 8.94
N LEU A 96 10.90 5.82 8.96
CA LEU A 96 11.06 4.81 10.00
C LEU A 96 11.26 5.43 11.39
N VAL A 97 12.06 6.49 11.49
CA VAL A 97 12.23 7.26 12.74
C VAL A 97 10.90 7.87 13.17
N PHE A 98 10.16 8.51 12.25
CA PHE A 98 8.85 9.06 12.55
C PHE A 98 7.86 8.00 13.02
N ALA A 99 7.81 6.86 12.32
CA ALA A 99 6.93 5.74 12.66
C ALA A 99 7.24 5.17 14.05
N PHE A 100 8.52 5.02 14.38
CA PHE A 100 8.97 4.59 15.70
C PHE A 100 8.55 5.58 16.78
N VAL A 101 8.85 6.87 16.60
CA VAL A 101 8.49 7.92 17.56
C VAL A 101 6.96 7.96 17.75
N ASN A 102 6.20 7.91 16.66
CA ASN A 102 4.75 7.98 16.73
C ASN A 102 4.13 6.74 17.42
N LEU A 103 4.71 5.54 17.18
CA LEU A 103 4.26 4.28 17.79
C LEU A 103 4.51 4.23 19.30
N PHE A 104 5.68 4.67 19.77
CA PHE A 104 6.05 4.52 21.17
C PHE A 104 5.74 5.74 22.04
N PHE A 105 5.60 6.93 21.46
CA PHE A 105 5.50 8.17 22.23
C PHE A 105 4.27 9.04 21.93
N ILE A 106 3.54 8.82 20.82
CA ILE A 106 2.46 9.74 20.40
C ILE A 106 1.09 9.06 20.29
N GLU A 107 0.88 8.16 19.33
CA GLU A 107 -0.42 7.48 19.12
C GLU A 107 -0.51 6.14 19.83
N GLY A 108 0.62 5.54 20.17
CA GLY A 108 0.68 4.30 20.95
C GLY A 108 0.37 3.04 20.14
N VAL A 109 0.17 1.93 20.85
CA VAL A 109 -0.11 0.60 20.27
C VAL A 109 -1.61 0.25 20.24
N GLN A 110 -2.43 0.99 21.00
CA GLN A 110 -3.84 0.66 21.23
C GLN A 110 -4.76 1.12 20.10
N THR A 111 -4.34 2.16 19.37
CA THR A 111 -5.11 2.74 18.27
C THR A 111 -4.36 2.60 16.95
N PHE A 112 -5.10 2.72 15.84
CA PHE A 112 -4.49 2.76 14.52
C PHE A 112 -3.69 4.05 14.35
N ASN A 113 -2.43 3.94 13.92
CA ASN A 113 -1.54 5.09 13.79
C ASN A 113 -1.78 5.87 12.49
N ALA A 114 -2.85 6.65 12.48
CA ALA A 114 -3.24 7.50 11.36
C ALA A 114 -2.13 8.49 10.96
N ARG A 115 -1.38 9.07 11.92
CA ARG A 115 -0.29 10.01 11.60
C ARG A 115 0.84 9.30 10.86
N THR A 116 1.17 8.07 11.25
CA THR A 116 2.18 7.25 10.54
C THR A 116 1.74 6.99 9.11
N PHE A 117 0.47 6.61 8.90
CA PHE A 117 -0.07 6.42 7.55
C PHE A 117 0.07 7.69 6.69
N ILE A 118 -0.42 8.83 7.19
CA ILE A 118 -0.42 10.10 6.44
C ILE A 118 1.01 10.55 6.11
N CYS A 119 1.94 10.43 7.06
CA CYS A 119 3.34 10.79 6.84
C CYS A 119 3.98 9.92 5.77
N GLY A 120 3.80 8.59 5.83
CA GLY A 120 4.32 7.67 4.82
C GLY A 120 3.73 7.93 3.43
N ALA A 121 2.41 8.11 3.35
CA ALA A 121 1.69 8.44 2.13
C ALA A 121 2.22 9.74 1.50
N LEU A 122 2.35 10.80 2.29
CA LEU A 122 2.87 12.09 1.83
C LEU A 122 4.30 11.98 1.31
N LEU A 123 5.19 11.32 2.05
CA LEU A 123 6.58 11.11 1.64
C LEU A 123 6.66 10.35 0.33
N TYR A 124 5.86 9.29 0.17
CA TYR A 124 5.84 8.52 -1.07
C TYR A 124 5.36 9.36 -2.25
N VAL A 125 4.26 10.10 -2.10
CA VAL A 125 3.71 10.95 -3.17
C VAL A 125 4.70 12.05 -3.57
N LEU A 126 5.34 12.71 -2.60
CA LEU A 126 6.37 13.72 -2.89
C LEU A 126 7.57 13.12 -3.63
N LEU A 127 8.03 11.93 -3.22
CA LEU A 127 9.09 11.20 -3.92
C LEU A 127 8.69 10.83 -5.35
N PHE A 128 7.47 10.34 -5.54
CA PHE A 128 6.94 9.99 -6.86
C PHE A 128 6.89 11.21 -7.79
N LEU A 129 6.40 12.34 -7.30
CA LEU A 129 6.38 13.59 -8.06
C LEU A 129 7.79 14.10 -8.37
N TYR A 130 8.69 14.06 -7.39
CA TYR A 130 10.10 14.45 -7.58
C TYR A 130 10.76 13.64 -8.69
N TRP A 131 10.64 12.30 -8.65
CA TRP A 131 11.24 11.43 -9.66
C TRP A 131 10.57 11.58 -11.02
N SER A 132 9.25 11.72 -11.06
CA SER A 132 8.54 12.02 -12.31
C SER A 132 9.07 13.30 -12.93
N TYR A 133 9.22 14.37 -12.15
CA TYR A 133 9.73 15.64 -12.65
C TYR A 133 11.20 15.57 -13.07
N TYR A 134 12.02 14.82 -12.33
CA TYR A 134 13.42 14.57 -12.69
C TYR A 134 13.55 13.87 -14.04
N HIS A 135 12.80 12.79 -14.27
CA HIS A 135 12.80 12.08 -15.55
C HIS A 135 12.23 12.92 -16.69
N LEU A 136 11.21 13.74 -16.41
CA LEU A 136 10.63 14.66 -17.39
C LEU A 136 11.64 15.74 -17.83
N ARG A 137 12.36 16.35 -16.88
CA ARG A 137 13.42 17.33 -17.19
C ARG A 137 14.57 16.76 -18.00
N LYS A 138 14.78 15.45 -17.93
CA LYS A 138 15.79 14.73 -18.71
C LYS A 138 15.25 14.17 -20.03
N GLU A 139 14.02 14.49 -20.39
CA GLU A 139 13.33 13.97 -21.59
C GLU A 139 13.33 12.43 -21.66
N ASN A 140 13.34 11.77 -20.51
CA ASN A 140 13.35 10.30 -20.43
C ASN A 140 11.92 9.76 -20.54
N PHE A 141 11.30 9.93 -21.72
CA PHE A 141 9.98 9.37 -22.04
C PHE A 141 9.88 7.85 -21.85
N PRO A 142 10.93 7.04 -22.17
CA PRO A 142 10.90 5.60 -21.92
C PRO A 142 10.58 5.21 -20.48
N PHE A 143 10.95 6.03 -19.49
CA PHE A 143 10.59 5.80 -18.09
C PHE A 143 9.07 5.80 -17.90
N PHE A 144 8.34 6.78 -18.44
CA PHE A 144 6.89 6.92 -18.26
C PHE A 144 6.08 5.83 -18.95
N THR A 145 6.62 5.26 -20.04
CA THR A 145 6.01 4.13 -20.74
C THR A 145 6.45 2.78 -20.16
N SER A 146 7.40 2.76 -19.23
CA SER A 146 7.92 1.52 -18.65
C SER A 146 6.95 0.86 -17.68
N ASN A 147 7.07 -0.46 -17.54
CA ASN A 147 6.33 -1.21 -16.54
C ASN A 147 6.69 -0.78 -15.10
N ASN A 148 7.92 -0.31 -14.87
CA ASN A 148 8.34 0.20 -13.56
C ASN A 148 7.57 1.47 -13.16
N TYR A 149 7.27 2.37 -14.09
CA TYR A 149 6.45 3.55 -13.79
C TYR A 149 5.03 3.17 -13.39
N LEU A 150 4.42 2.20 -14.07
CA LEU A 150 3.12 1.64 -13.68
C LEU A 150 3.14 1.09 -12.24
N LEU A 151 4.20 0.37 -11.87
CA LEU A 151 4.37 -0.14 -10.51
C LEU A 151 4.45 0.99 -9.48
N LEU A 152 5.26 2.03 -9.76
CA LEU A 152 5.41 3.18 -8.87
C LEU A 152 4.14 4.05 -8.79
N ALA A 153 3.32 4.07 -9.83
CA ALA A 153 2.05 4.77 -9.83
C ALA A 153 0.96 4.02 -9.05
N SER A 154 1.10 2.70 -8.89
CA SER A 154 0.07 1.82 -8.33
C SER A 154 -0.46 2.26 -6.95
N PRO A 155 0.37 2.58 -5.95
CA PRO A 155 -0.13 2.92 -4.61
C PRO A 155 -0.59 4.37 -4.45
N ILE A 156 -0.45 5.23 -5.44
CA ILE A 156 -0.71 6.68 -5.28
C ILE A 156 -2.15 6.95 -4.86
N LEU A 157 -3.11 6.37 -5.59
CA LEU A 157 -4.53 6.59 -5.29
C LEU A 157 -4.93 5.97 -3.95
N PHE A 158 -4.31 4.85 -3.59
CA PHE A 158 -4.45 4.23 -2.27
C PHE A 158 -3.98 5.14 -1.15
N PHE A 159 -2.76 5.68 -1.28
CA PHE A 159 -2.20 6.61 -0.29
C PHE A 159 -2.99 7.90 -0.18
N LEU A 160 -3.40 8.51 -1.29
CA LEU A 160 -4.20 9.73 -1.27
C LEU A 160 -5.60 9.49 -0.70
N GLY A 161 -6.32 8.47 -1.19
CA GLY A 161 -7.70 8.23 -0.78
C GLY A 161 -7.83 7.91 0.71
N PHE A 162 -6.95 7.06 1.25
CA PHE A 162 -6.95 6.77 2.69
C PHE A 162 -6.41 7.94 3.52
N SER A 163 -5.51 8.77 2.99
CA SER A 163 -5.09 10.00 3.69
C SER A 163 -6.24 10.98 3.87
N PHE A 164 -7.16 11.10 2.91
CA PHE A 164 -8.35 11.94 3.06
C PHE A 164 -9.33 11.42 4.10
N ILE A 165 -9.39 10.10 4.34
CA ILE A 165 -10.18 9.53 5.43
C ILE A 165 -9.49 9.76 6.78
N PHE A 166 -8.23 9.34 6.87
CA PHE A 166 -7.51 9.31 8.15
C PHE A 166 -7.03 10.69 8.60
N GLY A 167 -6.86 11.64 7.67
CA GLY A 167 -6.40 13.00 7.91
C GLY A 167 -7.25 13.78 8.91
N PHE A 168 -8.56 13.60 8.88
CA PHE A 168 -9.48 14.31 9.77
C PHE A 168 -9.62 13.67 11.15
N LYS A 169 -9.14 12.43 11.33
CA LYS A 169 -9.30 11.63 12.57
C LYS A 169 -10.72 11.64 13.16
N ASN A 170 -11.73 11.80 12.33
CA ASN A 170 -13.11 11.96 12.76
C ASN A 170 -13.89 10.66 12.51
N LYS A 171 -14.32 10.00 13.59
CA LYS A 171 -15.13 8.77 13.50
C LYS A 171 -16.45 9.00 12.75
N MET A 172 -17.08 10.16 12.92
CA MET A 172 -18.33 10.50 12.22
C MET A 172 -18.12 10.54 10.71
N LEU A 173 -17.00 11.10 10.26
CA LEU A 173 -16.66 11.18 8.83
C LEU A 173 -16.53 9.76 8.25
N ASN A 174 -15.86 8.85 8.94
CA ASN A 174 -15.71 7.45 8.50
C ASN A 174 -17.06 6.71 8.41
N THR A 175 -17.99 7.01 9.33
CA THR A 175 -19.32 6.38 9.38
C THR A 175 -20.38 7.14 8.60
N THR A 176 -20.04 8.28 7.99
CA THR A 176 -21.00 9.09 7.23
C THR A 176 -21.53 8.29 6.06
N ILE A 177 -22.85 8.21 5.95
CA ILE A 177 -23.55 7.54 4.88
C ILE A 177 -23.63 8.50 3.69
N ILE A 178 -23.21 8.05 2.51
CA ILE A 178 -23.25 8.86 1.29
C ILE A 178 -24.43 8.47 0.41
N PHE A 179 -24.73 7.17 0.35
CA PHE A 179 -25.79 6.65 -0.51
C PHE A 179 -26.35 5.35 0.04
N GLY A 180 -27.65 5.29 0.36
CA GLY A 180 -28.29 4.11 0.95
C GLY A 180 -27.57 3.67 2.23
N ASP A 181 -27.03 2.45 2.26
CA ASP A 181 -26.25 1.91 3.39
C ASP A 181 -24.72 2.05 3.21
N ILE A 182 -24.28 2.75 2.16
CA ILE A 182 -22.86 2.87 1.82
C ILE A 182 -22.21 4.00 2.63
N LYS A 183 -21.30 3.61 3.52
CA LYS A 183 -20.44 4.52 4.29
C LYS A 183 -19.30 5.06 3.43
N LEU A 184 -18.88 6.30 3.71
CA LEU A 184 -17.74 6.95 3.05
C LEU A 184 -16.47 6.10 3.10
N TYR A 185 -16.19 5.51 4.25
CA TYR A 185 -15.06 4.59 4.41
C TYR A 185 -15.12 3.41 3.44
N SER A 186 -16.28 2.77 3.32
CA SER A 186 -16.46 1.61 2.44
C SER A 186 -16.28 2.01 0.97
N LEU A 187 -16.88 3.12 0.55
CA LEU A 187 -16.79 3.59 -0.84
C LEU A 187 -15.34 3.86 -1.26
N ILE A 188 -14.63 4.67 -0.48
CA ILE A 188 -13.21 4.99 -0.76
C ILE A 188 -12.39 3.71 -0.70
N SER A 189 -12.58 2.86 0.32
CA SER A 189 -11.82 1.62 0.48
C SER A 189 -11.97 0.71 -0.73
N TYR A 190 -13.18 0.50 -1.25
CA TYR A 190 -13.36 -0.29 -2.47
C TYR A 190 -12.69 0.35 -3.68
N PHE A 191 -12.92 1.64 -3.91
CA PHE A 191 -12.39 2.35 -5.06
C PHE A 191 -10.85 2.31 -5.12
N VAL A 192 -10.20 2.60 -4.00
CA VAL A 192 -8.74 2.65 -3.95
C VAL A 192 -8.10 1.26 -4.00
N ASN A 193 -8.69 0.25 -3.33
CA ASN A 193 -8.16 -1.11 -3.36
C ASN A 193 -8.30 -1.75 -4.74
N ILE A 194 -9.47 -1.57 -5.40
CA ILE A 194 -9.67 -2.06 -6.77
C ILE A 194 -8.61 -1.46 -7.69
N THR A 195 -8.45 -0.14 -7.66
CA THR A 195 -7.44 0.53 -8.51
C THR A 195 -6.02 0.04 -8.21
N TYR A 196 -5.64 0.00 -6.93
CA TYR A 196 -4.31 -0.44 -6.49
C TYR A 196 -3.99 -1.86 -6.97
N TYR A 197 -4.83 -2.84 -6.65
CA TYR A 197 -4.57 -4.24 -7.00
C TYR A 197 -4.74 -4.50 -8.51
N SER A 198 -5.61 -3.78 -9.21
CA SER A 198 -5.68 -3.85 -10.68
C SER A 198 -4.38 -3.40 -11.33
N LEU A 199 -3.79 -2.27 -10.90
CA LEU A 199 -2.51 -1.80 -11.46
C LEU A 199 -1.36 -2.76 -11.13
N VAL A 200 -1.33 -3.32 -9.91
CA VAL A 200 -0.38 -4.37 -9.52
C VAL A 200 -0.53 -5.61 -10.40
N ASN A 201 -1.75 -6.08 -10.65
CA ASN A 201 -1.99 -7.26 -11.50
C ASN A 201 -1.61 -6.99 -12.96
N ILE A 202 -1.89 -5.80 -13.49
CA ILE A 202 -1.45 -5.39 -14.83
C ILE A 202 0.09 -5.37 -14.90
N TYR A 203 0.77 -4.86 -13.87
CA TYR A 203 2.23 -4.90 -13.79
C TYR A 203 2.76 -6.33 -13.87
N ILE A 204 2.21 -7.24 -13.06
CA ILE A 204 2.62 -8.65 -13.03
C ILE A 204 2.41 -9.31 -14.40
N TYR A 205 1.24 -9.06 -15.03
CA TYR A 205 0.93 -9.57 -16.36
C TYR A 205 1.92 -9.08 -17.42
N ARG A 206 2.18 -7.76 -17.47
CA ARG A 206 3.14 -7.15 -18.42
C ARG A 206 4.55 -7.68 -18.19
N ASN A 207 4.97 -7.79 -16.93
CA ASN A 207 6.29 -8.31 -16.57
C ASN A 207 6.47 -9.76 -17.03
N LYS A 208 5.42 -10.59 -16.92
CA LYS A 208 5.43 -11.95 -17.44
C LYS A 208 5.53 -11.95 -18.98
N LYS A 209 4.75 -11.12 -19.66
CA LYS A 209 4.76 -11.06 -21.14
C LYS A 209 6.11 -10.63 -21.70
N GLU A 210 6.74 -9.61 -21.11
CA GLU A 210 8.08 -9.14 -21.48
C GLU A 210 9.11 -10.29 -21.43
N GLN A 211 8.98 -11.21 -20.47
CA GLN A 211 9.90 -12.35 -20.33
C GLN A 211 9.74 -13.45 -21.38
N TYR A 212 8.62 -13.51 -22.10
CA TYR A 212 8.43 -14.47 -23.21
C TYR A 212 8.76 -13.85 -24.57
N ALA A 213 8.97 -12.53 -24.61
CA ALA A 213 9.40 -11.80 -25.79
C ALA A 213 10.94 -11.67 -25.89
N GLU A 214 11.64 -11.92 -24.78
CA GLU A 214 13.09 -12.21 -24.71
C GLU A 214 13.36 -13.70 -24.99
#